data_AF-A0A4P0XZI1-F1
#
_entry.id   AF-A0A4P0XZI1-F1
#
_cell.length_a   1.000
_cell.length_b   1.000
_cell.length_c   1.000
_cell.angle_alpha   90.00
_cell.angle_beta   90.00
_cell.angle_gamma   90.00
#
_symmetry.space_group_name_H-M   'P 1'
#
loop_
_entity.id
_entity.type
_entity.pdbx_description
1 polymer ?
#
loop_
_entity_poly.entity_id
_entity_poly.type
_entity_poly.pdbx_seq_one_letter_code
_entity_poly.pdbx_strand_id
1 'polypeptide(L)' 'MLATVSKAMTGVYILHYSVFHLLVMLIPVHSLATKLGVIALTFVLSVLISLAALSSTLLRKVITL' A
#
# COMPACT_ATOMS: atom_id res chain seq x y z
N MET A 1 -10.13 11.64 -17.62
CA MET A 1 -8.84 11.60 -16.89
C MET A 1 -9.01 11.58 -15.38
N LEU A 2 -9.78 12.50 -14.78
CA LEU A 2 -9.98 12.55 -13.32
C LEU A 2 -10.53 11.24 -12.71
N ALA A 3 -11.52 10.61 -13.36
CA ALA A 3 -12.10 9.35 -12.90
C ALA A 3 -11.09 8.19 -12.83
N THR A 4 -10.17 8.11 -13.80
CA THR A 4 -9.10 7.11 -13.83
C THR A 4 -8.07 7.34 -12.74
N VAL A 5 -7.70 8.60 -12.49
CA VAL A 5 -6.78 8.97 -11.40
C VAL A 5 -7.42 8.72 -10.04
N SER A 6 -8.71 9.01 -9.88
CA SER A 6 -9.44 8.77 -8.63
C SER A 6 -9.57 7.28 -8.30
N LYS A 7 -9.80 6.43 -9.31
CA LYS A 7 -9.73 4.97 -9.15
C LYS A 7 -8.32 4.48 -8.80
N ALA A 8 -7.29 5.02 -9.46
CA ALA A 8 -5.91 4.69 -9.13
C ALA A 8 -5.54 5.06 -7.69
N MET A 9 -5.94 6.25 -7.23
CA MET A 9 -5.78 6.67 -5.84
C MET A 9 -6.50 5.72 -4.88
N THR A 10 -7.73 5.33 -5.20
CA THR A 10 -8.51 4.39 -4.39
C THR A 10 -7.82 3.03 -4.27
N GLY A 11 -7.30 2.49 -5.38
CA GLY A 11 -6.55 1.24 -5.39
C GLY A 11 -5.27 1.30 -4.55
N VAL A 12 -4.52 2.41 -4.64
CA VAL A 12 -3.32 2.65 -3.83
C VAL A 12 -3.67 2.73 -2.33
N TYR A 13 -4.77 3.39 -1.96
CA TYR A 13 -5.23 3.45 -0.57
C TYR A 13 -5.61 2.07 -0.03
N ILE A 14 -6.40 1.30 -0.78
CA ILE A 14 -6.78 -0.07 -0.40
C ILE A 14 -5.53 -0.92 -0.18
N LEU A 15 -4.54 -0.81 -1.06
CA LEU A 15 -3.29 -1.54 -0.95
C LEU A 15 -2.49 -1.13 0.29
N HIS A 16 -2.41 0.17 0.57
CA HIS A 16 -1.73 0.69 1.77
C HIS A 16 -2.35 0.15 3.06
N TYR A 17 -3.67 0.21 3.20
CA TYR A 17 -4.37 -0.31 4.37
C TYR A 17 -4.25 -1.84 4.50
N SER A 18 -4.27 -2.56 3.38
CA SER A 18 -4.10 -4.02 3.37
C SER A 18 -2.71 -4.44 3.85
N VAL A 19 -1.67 -3.75 3.37
CA VAL A 19 -0.28 -3.95 3.80
C VAL A 19 -0.12 -3.63 5.28
N PHE A 20 -0.68 -2.50 5.74
CA PHE A 20 -0.68 -2.12 7.16
C PHE A 20 -1.33 -3.20 8.04
N HIS A 21 -2.50 -3.68 7.63
CA HIS A 21 -3.27 -4.67 8.38
C HIS A 21 -2.51 -6.01 8.50
N LEU A 22 -1.87 -6.46 7.41
CA LEU A 22 -1.02 -7.66 7.45
C LEU A 22 0.18 -7.48 8.38
N LEU A 23 0.84 -6.32 8.33
CA LEU A 23 2.00 -6.02 9.18
C LEU A 23 1.63 -5.96 10.67
N VAL A 24 0.50 -5.37 11.02
CA VAL A 24 0.06 -5.27 12.43
C VAL A 24 -0.43 -6.60 12.99
N MET A 25 -0.93 -7.50 12.12
CA MET A 25 -1.26 -8.88 12.50
C MET A 25 0.01 -9.70 12.76
N LEU A 26 1.09 -9.44 12.02
CA LEU A 26 2.34 -10.19 12.11
C LEU A 26 3.32 -9.65 13.16
N ILE A 27 3.30 -8.33 13.40
CA ILE A 27 4.21 -7.63 14.31
C ILE A 27 3.41 -7.09 15.49
N PRO A 28 3.51 -7.72 16.69
CA PRO A 28 2.85 -7.23 17.90
C PRO A 28 3.38 -5.84 18.27
N VAL A 29 2.51 -4.84 18.26
CA VAL A 29 2.88 -3.46 18.59
C VAL A 29 2.78 -3.25 20.09
N HIS A 30 3.91 -3.41 20.79
CA HIS A 30 4.00 -3.21 22.25
C HIS A 30 4.72 -1.92 22.67
N SER A 31 5.34 -1.19 21.72
CA SER A 31 6.11 0.02 22.02
C SER A 31 5.91 1.11 20.97
N LEU A 32 6.21 2.36 21.32
CA LEU A 32 6.15 3.46 20.37
C LEU A 32 7.12 3.25 19.19
N ALA A 33 8.31 2.73 19.46
CA ALA A 33 9.31 2.44 18.43
C ALA A 33 8.83 1.37 17.44
N THR A 34 8.21 0.29 17.93
CA THR A 34 7.63 -0.75 17.04
C THR A 34 6.48 -0.19 16.23
N LYS A 35 5.65 0.69 16.79
CA LYS A 35 4.58 1.37 16.06
C LYS A 35 5.12 2.24 14.92
N LEU A 36 6.14 3.06 15.19
CA LEU A 36 6.78 3.92 14.18
C LEU A 36 7.48 3.09 13.11
N GLY A 37 8.14 1.99 13.50
CA GLY A 37 8.77 1.05 12.58
C GLY A 37 7.76 0.40 11.64
N VAL A 38 6.62 -0.07 12.16
CA VAL A 38 5.54 -0.66 11.35
C VAL A 38 4.95 0.36 10.37
N ILE A 39 4.77 1.62 10.79
CA ILE A 39 4.29 2.69 9.90
C ILE A 39 5.29 2.96 8.78
N ALA A 40 6.58 3.11 9.11
CA ALA A 40 7.62 3.34 8.12
C ALA A 40 7.73 2.16 7.13
N LEU A 41 7.68 0.93 7.63
CA LEU A 41 7.73 -0.29 6.83
C LEU A 41 6.50 -0.40 5.91
N THR A 42 5.31 -0.09 6.43
CA THR A 42 4.06 -0.04 5.65
C THR A 42 4.18 0.96 4.51
N PHE A 43 4.72 2.15 4.77
CA PHE A 43 4.91 3.17 3.76
C PHE A 43 5.85 2.69 2.65
N VAL A 44 7.04 2.17 3.01
CA VAL A 44 8.03 1.68 2.04
C VAL A 44 7.44 0.54 1.19
N LEU A 45 6.81 -0.45 1.83
CA LEU A 45 6.20 -1.57 1.11
C LEU A 45 5.07 -1.11 0.19
N SER A 46 4.21 -0.21 0.65
CA SER A 46 3.12 0.33 -0.19
C SER A 46 3.65 1.08 -1.41
N VAL A 47 4.72 1.86 -1.26
CA VAL A 47 5.36 2.58 -2.36
C VAL A 47 6.01 1.59 -3.34
N LEU A 48 6.76 0.61 -2.85
CA LEU A 48 7.40 -0.41 -3.69
C LEU A 48 6.39 -1.26 -4.46
N ILE A 49 5.33 -1.71 -3.80
CA ILE A 49 4.27 -2.50 -4.44
C ILE A 49 3.51 -1.64 -5.44
N SER A 50 3.23 -0.37 -5.13
CA SER A 50 2.57 0.55 -6.08
C SER A 50 3.45 0.81 -7.31
N LEU A 51 4.77 0.99 -7.13
CA LEU A 51 5.73 1.12 -8.23
C LEU A 51 5.81 -0.15 -9.09
N ALA A 52 5.89 -1.32 -8.46
CA ALA A 52 5.89 -2.62 -9.15
C ALA A 52 4.57 -2.88 -9.88
N ALA A 53 3.45 -2.44 -9.31
CA ALA A 53 2.14 -2.55 -9.92
C ALA A 53 2.01 -1.59 -11.12
N LEU A 54 2.64 -0.41 -11.06
CA LEU A 54 2.72 0.52 -12.20
C LEU A 54 3.63 0.02 -13.32
N SER A 55 4.70 -0.73 -12.98
CA SER A 55 5.68 -1.24 -13.95
C SER A 55 5.19 -2.47 -14.72
N SER A 56 4.12 -3.14 -14.27
CA SER A 56 3.53 -4.30 -14.97
C SER A 56 2.19 -3.97 -15.61
N THR A 57 2.03 -4.31 -16.89
CA THR A 57 0.81 -4.03 -17.68
C THR A 57 -0.45 -4.72 -17.10
N LEU A 58 -0.27 -5.84 -16.41
CA LEU A 58 -1.34 -6.61 -15.75
C LEU A 58 -1.81 -5.96 -14.45
N LEU A 59 -0.90 -5.57 -13.55
CA LEU A 59 -1.29 -4.91 -12.30
C LEU A 59 -1.74 -3.47 -12.55
N ARG A 60 -1.19 -2.78 -13.56
CA ARG A 60 -1.67 -1.45 -13.97
C ARG A 60 -3.17 -1.46 -14.23
N LYS A 61 -3.71 -2.53 -14.83
CA LYS A 61 -5.15 -2.74 -15.04
C LYS A 61 -5.91 -2.85 -13.73
N VAL A 62 -5.39 -3.52 -12.71
CA VAL A 62 -6.04 -3.69 -11.39
C VAL A 62 -6.13 -2.37 -10.62
N ILE A 63 -5.15 -1.48 -10.77
CA ILE A 63 -5.15 -0.16 -10.11
C ILE A 63 -5.94 0.87 -10.93
N THR A 64 -6.02 0.74 -12.27
CA THR A 64 -6.68 1.73 -13.15
C THR A 64 -8.09 1.37 -13.62
N LEU A 65 -8.56 0.12 -13.45
CA LEU A 65 -9.93 -0.31 -13.81
C LEU A 65 -11.00 0.21 -12.87
#